data_AF-A0A7Z9NS37-F1
#
_entry.id   AF-A0A7Z9NS37-F1
#
_cell.length_a   1.000
_cell.length_b   1.000
_cell.length_c   1.000
_cell.angle_alpha   90.00
_cell.angle_beta   90.00
_cell.angle_gamma   90.00
#
_symmetry.space_group_name_H-M   'P 1'
#
loop_
_entity.id
_entity.type
_entity.pdbx_description
1 polymer ?
#
loop_
_entity_poly.entity_id
_entity_poly.type
_entity_poly.pdbx_seq_one_letter_code
_entity_poly.pdbx_strand_id
1 'polypeptide(L)'
;MAKKYGGDGQVVCTAGNFMPAEHSGKRAKLTKHLSYEENNPNKIRALIGAFSRFNQLRFHAADGFGYDFLAEQVLRLDPLNPQAAARLVSVFNNWKKFDETHKTKMNDQLQRIVKTPKLSGDVFEIVSKALG
;
A
#
# COMPACT_ATOMS: atom_id res chain seq x y z
N MET A 1 -24.52 33.81 9.24
CA MET A 1 -24.41 32.53 9.97
C MET A 1 -23.25 31.75 9.36
N ALA A 2 -22.03 32.01 9.83
CA ALA A 2 -20.79 31.44 9.27
C ALA A 2 -20.32 30.29 10.17
N LYS A 3 -20.20 29.08 9.62
CA LYS A 3 -19.58 27.96 10.34
C LYS A 3 -18.07 28.04 10.15
N LYS A 4 -17.37 28.22 11.26
CA LYS A 4 -15.92 28.34 11.41
C LYS A 4 -15.22 27.06 10.92
N TYR A 5 -14.21 27.24 10.08
CA TYR A 5 -13.17 26.23 9.84
C TYR A 5 -12.22 26.27 11.04
N GLY A 6 -12.42 25.36 11.98
CA GLY A 6 -11.44 25.02 13.01
C GLY A 6 -10.37 24.10 12.41
N GLY A 7 -9.13 24.30 12.84
CA GLY A 7 -7.99 23.45 12.54
C GLY A 7 -8.18 22.01 13.02
N ASP A 8 -7.18 21.19 12.75
CA ASP A 8 -7.07 19.76 13.07
C ASP A 8 -7.70 18.80 12.04
N GLY A 9 -7.02 18.70 10.90
CA GLY A 9 -6.36 17.47 10.46
C GLY A 9 -7.03 16.10 10.66
N GLN A 10 -8.35 15.98 10.55
CA GLN A 10 -9.01 14.67 10.49
C GLN A 10 -9.82 14.52 9.20
N VAL A 11 -9.25 13.78 8.25
CA VAL A 11 -10.05 13.11 7.22
C VAL A 11 -10.38 11.74 7.79
N VAL A 12 -11.56 11.63 8.42
CA VAL A 12 -12.11 10.36 8.86
C VAL A 12 -12.94 9.79 7.72
N CYS A 13 -12.46 8.71 7.10
CA CYS A 13 -13.29 7.80 6.30
C CYS A 13 -12.95 6.35 6.71
N THR A 14 -13.76 5.84 7.63
CA THR A 14 -14.15 4.44 7.88
C THR A 14 -13.16 3.28 7.62
N ALA A 15 -12.99 2.49 8.70
CA ALA A 15 -12.32 1.20 8.84
C ALA A 15 -10.78 1.20 8.88
N GLY A 16 -10.24 1.10 10.11
CA GLY A 16 -8.86 0.66 10.34
C GLY A 16 -7.84 1.79 10.43
N ASN A 17 -7.91 2.55 11.52
CA ASN A 17 -6.87 3.46 11.96
C ASN A 17 -5.49 2.76 11.96
N PHE A 18 -4.55 3.13 11.08
CA PHE A 18 -3.08 3.00 11.25
C PHE A 18 -2.36 3.64 10.04
N MET A 19 -2.13 4.95 10.10
CA MET A 19 -1.23 5.66 9.18
C MET A 19 -0.43 6.74 9.93
N PRO A 20 0.91 6.73 9.88
CA PRO A 20 1.71 7.85 10.37
C PRO A 20 1.45 9.09 9.49
N ALA A 21 1.23 10.24 10.12
CA ALA A 21 0.80 11.50 9.49
C ALA A 21 1.76 12.03 8.40
N GLU A 22 3.00 11.55 8.38
CA GLU A 22 4.12 12.05 7.56
C GLU A 22 3.97 11.84 6.03
N HIS A 23 3.08 10.93 5.62
CA HIS A 23 2.95 10.52 4.20
C HIS A 23 1.70 11.06 3.49
N SER A 24 0.81 11.72 4.21
CA SER A 24 -0.50 12.20 3.75
C SER A 24 -0.42 13.08 2.48
N GLY A 25 0.53 14.03 2.43
CA GLY A 25 0.70 14.93 1.29
C GLY A 25 1.23 14.27 0.01
N LYS A 26 2.01 13.20 0.13
CA LYS A 26 2.53 12.43 -1.02
C LYS A 26 1.42 11.60 -1.66
N ARG A 27 0.58 10.96 -0.84
CA ARG A 27 -0.60 10.20 -1.31
C ARG A 27 -1.60 11.10 -2.00
N ALA A 28 -1.93 12.23 -1.40
CA ALA A 28 -2.89 13.18 -1.98
C ALA A 28 -2.52 13.60 -3.42
N LYS A 29 -1.24 13.65 -3.79
CA LYS A 29 -0.84 13.95 -5.19
C LYS A 29 -1.06 12.77 -6.14
N LEU A 30 -0.84 11.54 -5.67
CA LEU A 30 -1.06 10.31 -6.47
C LEU A 30 -2.57 10.00 -6.60
N THR A 31 -3.35 10.25 -5.55
CA THR A 31 -4.78 9.96 -5.50
C THR A 31 -5.67 11.05 -6.11
N LYS A 32 -5.15 12.27 -6.33
CA LYS A 32 -5.89 13.38 -6.98
C LYS A 32 -5.89 13.34 -8.51
N HIS A 33 -5.20 12.39 -9.14
CA HIS A 33 -5.23 12.29 -10.60
C HIS A 33 -6.62 11.82 -11.05
N LEU A 34 -7.20 12.45 -12.09
CA LEU A 34 -8.51 12.11 -12.69
C LEU A 34 -8.64 10.64 -13.13
N SER A 35 -7.53 9.90 -13.19
CA SER A 35 -7.47 8.49 -13.59
C SER A 35 -7.33 7.53 -12.40
N TYR A 36 -7.26 8.04 -11.17
CA TYR A 36 -7.19 7.23 -9.97
C TYR A 36 -8.60 6.83 -9.54
N GLU A 37 -8.93 5.55 -9.75
CA GLU A 37 -10.15 4.95 -9.24
C GLU A 37 -9.77 3.94 -8.15
N GLU A 38 -10.10 4.30 -6.92
CA GLU A 38 -9.81 3.50 -5.71
C GLU A 38 -10.50 2.13 -5.69
N ASN A 39 -11.51 1.93 -6.53
CA ASN A 39 -12.29 0.69 -6.59
C ASN A 39 -11.96 -0.16 -7.83
N ASN A 40 -11.05 0.31 -8.70
CA ASN A 40 -10.71 -0.40 -9.93
C ASN A 40 -9.38 -1.14 -9.76
N PRO A 41 -9.39 -2.46 -9.49
CA PRO A 41 -8.18 -3.23 -9.24
C PRO A 41 -7.18 -3.17 -10.41
N ASN A 42 -7.67 -3.07 -11.65
CA ASN A 42 -6.81 -2.97 -12.82
C ASN A 42 -6.06 -1.63 -12.88
N LYS A 43 -6.72 -0.52 -12.53
CA LYS A 43 -6.10 0.81 -12.49
C LYS A 43 -5.14 0.94 -11.32
N ILE A 44 -5.51 0.46 -10.14
CA ILE A 44 -4.62 0.44 -8.96
C ILE A 44 -3.36 -0.39 -9.27
N ARG A 45 -3.53 -1.58 -9.85
CA ARG A 45 -2.41 -2.43 -10.26
C ARG A 45 -1.52 -1.73 -11.29
N ALA A 46 -2.11 -1.09 -12.30
CA ALA A 46 -1.34 -0.38 -13.32
C ALA A 46 -0.55 0.78 -12.71
N LEU A 47 -1.17 1.57 -11.82
CA LEU A 47 -0.53 2.69 -11.15
C LEU A 47 0.62 2.23 -10.25
N ILE A 48 0.39 1.27 -9.36
CA ILE A 48 1.41 0.82 -8.41
C ILE A 48 2.50 0.03 -9.11
N GLY A 49 2.13 -0.81 -10.09
CA GLY A 49 3.09 -1.54 -10.92
C GLY A 49 3.97 -0.59 -11.74
N ALA A 50 3.41 0.50 -12.26
CA ALA A 50 4.20 1.54 -12.92
C ALA A 50 5.05 2.32 -11.91
N PHE A 51 4.52 2.65 -10.73
CA PHE A 51 5.23 3.36 -9.68
C PHE A 51 6.46 2.57 -9.16
N SER A 52 6.31 1.26 -8.94
CA SER A 52 7.42 0.41 -8.48
C SER A 52 8.50 0.21 -9.55
N ARG A 53 8.13 0.18 -10.83
CA ARG A 53 9.07 -0.02 -11.95
C ARG A 53 9.73 1.26 -12.44
N PHE A 54 8.95 2.31 -12.67
CA PHE A 54 9.42 3.55 -13.31
C PHE A 54 9.81 4.63 -12.30
N ASN A 55 9.49 4.46 -11.01
CA ASN A 55 9.84 5.42 -9.96
C ASN A 55 10.52 4.74 -8.76
N GLN A 56 11.55 3.96 -9.05
CA GLN A 56 12.32 3.18 -8.06
C GLN A 56 12.87 4.05 -6.93
N LEU A 57 13.35 5.27 -7.24
CA LEU A 57 13.88 6.20 -6.22
C LEU A 57 12.84 6.58 -5.16
N ARG A 58 11.58 6.79 -5.57
CA ARG A 58 10.50 7.13 -4.63
C ARG A 58 9.82 5.91 -4.03
N PHE A 59 9.86 4.78 -4.73
CA PHE A 59 9.34 3.51 -4.23
C PHE A 59 10.23 2.95 -3.11
N HIS A 60 11.55 2.95 -3.33
CA HIS A 60 12.57 2.58 -2.35
C HIS A 60 13.06 3.77 -1.51
N ALA A 61 12.22 4.81 -1.36
CA ALA A 61 12.59 5.96 -0.57
C ALA A 61 12.93 5.55 0.88
N ALA A 62 13.91 6.23 1.47
CA ALA A 62 14.39 5.95 2.81
C ALA A 62 13.32 6.13 3.91
N ASP A 63 12.18 6.75 3.60
CA ASP A 63 11.01 6.85 4.49
C ASP A 63 10.17 5.56 4.49
N GLY A 64 10.27 4.69 3.46
CA GLY A 64 9.47 3.47 3.34
C GLY A 64 8.08 3.70 2.74
N PHE A 65 7.79 4.91 2.27
CA PHE A 65 6.49 5.31 1.76
C PHE A 65 5.92 4.38 0.68
N GLY A 66 6.77 3.96 -0.26
CA GLY A 66 6.35 3.12 -1.38
C GLY A 66 5.86 1.75 -0.94
N TYR A 67 6.49 1.17 0.09
CA TYR A 67 6.12 -0.13 0.64
C TYR A 67 4.83 -0.04 1.45
N ASP A 68 4.72 0.98 2.31
CA ASP A 68 3.50 1.25 3.08
C ASP A 68 2.30 1.46 2.16
N PHE A 69 2.50 2.24 1.09
CA PHE A 69 1.45 2.50 0.12
C PHE A 69 1.03 1.22 -0.61
N LEU A 70 1.98 0.38 -1.02
CA LEU A 70 1.63 -0.89 -1.66
C LEU A 70 0.83 -1.80 -0.72
N ALA A 71 1.27 -1.95 0.53
CA ALA A 71 0.62 -2.81 1.52
C ALA A 71 -0.82 -2.37 1.80
N GLU A 72 -1.05 -1.07 1.96
CA GLU A 72 -2.40 -0.51 2.13
C GLU A 72 -3.32 -0.87 0.95
N GLN A 73 -2.83 -0.71 -0.27
CA GLN A 73 -3.64 -0.96 -1.47
C GLN A 73 -3.92 -2.46 -1.64
N VAL A 74 -3.00 -3.33 -1.22
CA VAL A 74 -3.25 -4.79 -1.14
C VAL A 74 -4.38 -5.07 -0.15
N LEU A 75 -4.32 -4.55 1.08
CA LEU A 75 -5.33 -4.81 2.10
C LEU A 75 -6.71 -4.25 1.73
N ARG A 76 -6.74 -3.14 0.97
CA ARG A 76 -7.98 -2.56 0.46
C ARG A 76 -8.57 -3.36 -0.69
N LEU A 77 -7.73 -3.89 -1.58
CA LEU A 77 -8.16 -4.68 -2.73
C LEU A 77 -8.50 -6.11 -2.36
N ASP A 78 -7.90 -6.67 -1.32
CA ASP A 78 -8.10 -8.05 -0.87
C ASP A 78 -9.59 -8.44 -0.75
N PRO A 79 -10.45 -7.68 -0.03
CA PRO A 79 -11.87 -8.02 0.06
C PRO A 79 -12.66 -7.82 -1.24
N LEU A 80 -12.15 -7.03 -2.20
CA LEU A 80 -12.83 -6.72 -3.47
C LEU A 80 -12.44 -7.70 -4.58
N ASN A 81 -11.15 -8.05 -4.65
CA ASN A 81 -10.56 -8.91 -5.66
C ASN A 81 -9.25 -9.52 -5.14
N PRO A 82 -9.32 -10.67 -4.45
CA PRO A 82 -8.17 -11.41 -3.92
C PRO A 82 -7.07 -11.65 -4.96
N GLN A 83 -7.43 -11.99 -6.19
CA GLN A 83 -6.46 -12.26 -7.25
C GLN A 83 -5.68 -11.01 -7.68
N ALA A 84 -6.33 -9.85 -7.70
CA ALA A 84 -5.66 -8.59 -8.02
C ALA A 84 -4.72 -8.18 -6.87
N ALA A 85 -5.17 -8.35 -5.63
CA ALA A 85 -4.35 -8.11 -4.44
C ALA A 85 -3.12 -9.04 -4.39
N ALA A 86 -3.29 -10.33 -4.71
CA ALA A 86 -2.21 -11.32 -4.77
C ALA A 86 -1.16 -10.97 -5.85
N ARG A 87 -1.61 -10.51 -7.02
CA ARG A 87 -0.70 -10.01 -8.06
C ARG A 87 0.01 -8.74 -7.63
N LEU A 88 -0.63 -7.86 -6.87
CA LEU A 88 -0.02 -6.64 -6.39
C LEU A 88 1.05 -6.92 -5.32
N VAL A 89 0.76 -7.81 -4.36
CA VAL A 89 1.72 -8.18 -3.31
C VAL A 89 2.92 -8.96 -3.86
N SER A 90 2.78 -9.61 -5.01
CA SER A 90 3.89 -10.31 -5.70
C SER A 90 5.07 -9.41 -6.05
N VAL A 91 4.89 -8.08 -6.08
CA VAL A 91 5.98 -7.11 -6.22
C VAL A 91 7.02 -7.28 -5.11
N PHE A 92 6.61 -7.72 -3.92
CA PHE A 92 7.50 -8.01 -2.82
C PHE A 92 8.24 -9.35 -2.96
N ASN A 93 7.92 -10.26 -3.87
CA ASN A 93 8.52 -11.61 -3.91
C ASN A 93 10.07 -11.62 -3.99
N ASN A 94 10.67 -10.58 -4.58
CA ASN A 94 12.12 -10.46 -4.70
C ASN A 94 12.77 -9.60 -3.59
N TRP A 95 12.06 -9.30 -2.50
CA TRP A 95 12.53 -8.42 -1.42
C TRP A 95 13.85 -8.89 -0.79
N LYS A 96 14.11 -10.20 -0.73
CA LYS A 96 15.34 -10.80 -0.22
C LYS A 96 16.61 -10.44 -1.04
N LYS A 97 16.47 -9.82 -2.21
CA LYS A 97 17.62 -9.37 -3.04
C LYS A 97 18.07 -7.94 -2.78
N PHE A 98 17.31 -7.16 -2.02
CA PHE A 98 17.62 -5.76 -1.74
C PHE A 98 18.66 -5.63 -0.61
N ASP A 99 19.15 -4.42 -0.36
CA ASP A 99 19.97 -4.11 0.83
C ASP A 99 19.16 -4.29 2.12
N GLU A 100 19.88 -4.36 3.24
CA GLU A 100 19.31 -4.65 4.56
C GLU A 100 18.26 -3.62 5.00
N THR A 101 18.43 -2.35 4.64
CA THR A 101 17.48 -1.28 4.98
C THR A 101 16.14 -1.51 4.30
N HIS A 102 16.15 -1.81 3.00
CA HIS A 102 14.93 -2.09 2.25
C HIS A 102 14.32 -3.44 2.60
N LYS A 103 15.15 -4.45 2.86
CA LYS A 103 14.72 -5.77 3.32
C LYS A 103 13.87 -5.69 4.57
N THR A 104 14.37 -5.01 5.61
CA THR A 104 13.66 -4.87 6.88
C THR A 104 12.30 -4.23 6.67
N LYS A 105 12.24 -3.12 5.93
CA LYS A 105 10.97 -2.42 5.69
C LYS A 105 9.97 -3.24 4.88
N MET A 106 10.41 -3.95 3.84
CA MET A 106 9.53 -4.83 3.07
C MET A 106 9.07 -6.02 3.92
N ASN A 107 9.94 -6.59 4.76
CA ASN A 107 9.58 -7.66 5.69
C ASN A 107 8.50 -7.18 6.67
N ASP A 108 8.66 -6.00 7.24
CA ASP A 108 7.67 -5.40 8.15
C ASP A 108 6.29 -5.28 7.49
N GLN A 109 6.25 -4.86 6.23
CA GLN A 109 5.00 -4.79 5.48
C GLN A 109 4.41 -6.18 5.15
N LEU A 110 5.23 -7.15 4.77
CA LEU A 110 4.76 -8.53 4.56
C LEU A 110 4.20 -9.14 5.86
N GLN A 111 4.89 -8.93 6.98
CA GLN A 111 4.45 -9.32 8.32
C GLN A 111 3.14 -8.62 8.72
N ARG A 112 2.99 -7.34 8.38
CA ARG A 112 1.74 -6.61 8.59
C ARG A 112 0.59 -7.21 7.77
N ILE A 113 0.82 -7.51 6.49
CA ILE A 113 -0.22 -8.07 5.61
C ILE A 113 -0.65 -9.44 6.14
N VAL A 114 0.28 -10.35 6.42
CA VAL A 114 -0.05 -11.73 6.87
C VAL A 114 -0.79 -11.76 8.21
N LYS A 115 -0.55 -10.78 9.08
CA LYS A 115 -1.24 -10.63 10.38
C LYS A 115 -2.62 -9.98 10.27
N THR A 116 -3.03 -9.55 9.07
CA THR A 116 -4.33 -8.88 8.90
C THR A 116 -5.47 -9.90 9.04
N PRO A 117 -6.47 -9.64 9.91
CA PRO A 117 -7.60 -10.56 10.05
C PRO A 117 -8.42 -10.61 8.76
N LYS A 118 -8.94 -11.80 8.43
CA LYS A 118 -9.75 -12.07 7.22
C LYS A 118 -9.01 -11.88 5.89
N LEU A 119 -7.67 -11.95 5.90
CA LEU A 119 -6.89 -11.98 4.67
C LEU A 119 -7.34 -13.15 3.78
N SER A 120 -7.50 -12.90 2.49
CA SER A 120 -7.83 -13.96 1.53
C SER A 120 -6.73 -15.02 1.44
N GLY A 121 -7.12 -16.25 1.07
CA GLY A 121 -6.19 -17.36 0.85
C GLY A 121 -5.14 -17.05 -0.22
N ASP A 122 -5.56 -16.40 -1.32
CA ASP A 122 -4.68 -16.03 -2.43
C ASP A 122 -3.55 -15.11 -1.98
N VAL A 123 -3.87 -14.07 -1.20
CA VAL A 123 -2.85 -13.13 -0.69
C VAL A 123 -2.01 -13.79 0.40
N PHE A 124 -2.64 -14.56 1.29
CA PHE A 124 -1.93 -15.28 2.35
C PHE A 124 -0.87 -16.25 1.79
N GLU A 125 -1.19 -16.99 0.72
CA GLU A 125 -0.26 -17.93 0.09
C GLU A 125 0.98 -17.21 -0.45
N ILE A 126 0.78 -16.11 -1.20
CA ILE A 126 1.89 -15.35 -1.78
C ILE A 126 2.77 -14.73 -0.69
N VAL A 127 2.15 -14.12 0.33
CA VAL A 127 2.90 -13.47 1.42
C VAL A 127 3.65 -14.50 2.26
N SER A 128 3.02 -15.63 2.59
CA SER A 128 3.66 -16.70 3.35
C SER A 128 4.85 -17.29 2.59
N LYS A 129 4.70 -17.49 1.27
CA LYS A 129 5.80 -17.94 0.39
C LYS A 129 6.92 -16.92 0.27
N ALA A 130 6.62 -15.62 0.34
CA ALA A 130 7.65 -14.58 0.32
C ALA A 130 8.41 -14.48 1.66
N LEU A 131 7.76 -14.77 2.79
CA LEU A 131 8.36 -14.75 4.12
C LEU A 131 9.19 -16.00 4.42
N GLY A 132 8.74 -17.19 3.97
CA GLY A 132 9.53 -18.44 3.98
C GLY A 132 10.74 -18.36 3.07
#